data_AF-A0A1S1WTV2-F1
#
_entry.id   AF-A0A1S1WTV2-F1
#
_cell.length_a   1.000
_cell.length_b   1.000
_cell.length_c   1.000
_cell.angle_alpha   90.00
_cell.angle_beta   90.00
_cell.angle_gamma   90.00
#
_symmetry.space_group_name_H-M   'P 1'
#
loop_
_entity.id
_entity.type
_entity.pdbx_description
1 polymer ?
#
loop_
_entity_poly.entity_id
_entity_poly.type
_entity_poly.pdbx_seq_one_letter_code
_entity_poly.pdbx_strand_id
1 'polypeptide(L)'
;MKRKKLVLPILAIIFVALGVFIMNEGGEKKVPKIVDEISDRYGTVVNYDHFLSDGMKSKKLTPLDKENLERFIGTNLDVLSGKVSLDDVGNKDASIKVDLFVPKIPTDPVVTGTLWYTYIISRPSQATRGIVGGFSSDIDRKDGDAPWKYSNITMSNSDKVEILTNFGQADFEKLELKFVKKFLMSDLKSETKKIDFSPYYDYRKFHSSDYNWLGYAFYKFTTVKNSVPLTVVFAVKEDQYSEHETYPKNWFYVYMKRES
;
A
#
# COMPACT_ATOMS: atom_id res chain seq x y z
N MET A 1 82.20 15.29 -33.40
CA MET A 1 82.29 14.64 -34.73
C MET A 1 80.97 13.90 -35.00
N LYS A 2 80.28 14.24 -36.10
CA LYS A 2 79.20 13.49 -36.83
C LYS A 2 78.01 12.93 -36.01
N ARG A 3 76.88 13.66 -35.91
CA ARG A 3 75.64 13.63 -36.76
C ARG A 3 75.05 12.25 -37.04
N LYS A 4 73.78 12.04 -36.66
CA LYS A 4 72.64 11.89 -37.60
C LYS A 4 71.32 12.35 -36.94
N LYS A 5 70.64 13.26 -37.65
CA LYS A 5 69.24 13.71 -37.48
C LYS A 5 68.32 12.86 -38.39
N LEU A 6 67.03 13.17 -38.33
CA LEU A 6 65.88 12.84 -39.21
C LEU A 6 65.09 11.61 -38.72
N VAL A 7 63.75 11.56 -38.74
CA VAL A 7 62.68 12.38 -39.37
C VAL A 7 61.36 11.96 -38.69
N LEU A 8 60.57 12.90 -38.14
CA LEU A 8 59.32 13.47 -38.71
C LEU A 8 58.05 12.61 -38.38
N PRO A 9 56.83 13.17 -38.46
CA PRO A 9 55.86 13.21 -37.36
C PRO A 9 54.46 12.71 -37.83
N ILE A 10 53.41 13.06 -37.08
CA ILE A 10 51.97 13.03 -37.46
C ILE A 10 51.25 11.72 -37.13
N LEU A 11 50.63 11.71 -35.95
CA LEU A 11 49.19 11.61 -35.76
C LEU A 11 48.91 12.21 -34.37
N ALA A 12 48.60 13.50 -34.28
CA ALA A 12 47.26 14.04 -34.48
C ALA A 12 46.21 13.29 -33.65
N ILE A 13 45.75 13.99 -32.59
CA ILE A 13 44.34 14.12 -32.20
C ILE A 13 43.68 12.83 -31.69
N ILE A 14 43.15 12.89 -30.46
CA ILE A 14 42.44 11.86 -29.65
C ILE A 14 43.33 11.57 -28.41
N PHE A 15 43.39 12.38 -27.35
CA PHE A 15 42.29 12.76 -26.46
C PHE A 15 42.66 14.06 -25.71
N VAL A 16 42.30 15.21 -26.26
CA VAL A 16 41.92 16.39 -25.47
C VAL A 16 40.41 16.24 -25.22
N ALA A 17 40.02 15.19 -24.48
CA ALA A 17 38.61 14.91 -24.17
C ALA A 17 38.38 13.98 -22.95
N LEU A 18 39.35 13.90 -22.02
CA LEU A 18 39.14 13.36 -20.66
C LEU A 18 40.29 13.95 -19.80
N GLY A 19 40.25 15.22 -19.39
CA GLY A 19 39.19 15.76 -18.56
C GLY A 19 39.56 15.55 -17.09
N VAL A 20 40.40 16.46 -16.57
CA VAL A 20 40.28 17.02 -15.20
C VAL A 20 40.38 15.98 -14.07
N PHE A 21 41.59 15.72 -13.55
CA PHE A 21 42.05 16.30 -12.27
C PHE A 21 40.92 16.56 -11.25
N ILE A 22 41.02 15.88 -10.10
CA ILE A 22 40.42 16.27 -8.79
C ILE A 22 39.04 15.69 -8.51
N MET A 23 39.09 14.62 -7.71
CA MET A 23 38.32 14.45 -6.47
C MET A 23 36.89 15.02 -6.49
N ASN A 24 35.97 14.19 -6.94
CA ASN A 24 34.72 14.02 -6.20
C ASN A 24 34.31 12.56 -6.34
N GLU A 25 34.98 11.67 -5.61
CA GLU A 25 34.38 10.39 -5.18
C GLU A 25 33.27 10.68 -4.15
N GLY A 26 32.34 11.56 -4.51
CA GLY A 26 30.97 11.53 -4.05
C GLY A 26 30.21 10.65 -5.03
N GLY A 27 30.64 9.39 -5.16
CA GLY A 27 29.71 8.37 -5.58
C GLY A 27 28.61 8.45 -4.56
N GLU A 28 27.48 9.08 -4.91
CA GLU A 28 26.23 8.86 -4.22
C GLU A 28 26.19 7.35 -4.03
N LYS A 29 26.35 6.90 -2.77
CA LYS A 29 25.86 5.60 -2.40
C LYS A 29 24.38 5.72 -2.71
N LYS A 30 24.01 5.33 -3.93
CA LYS A 30 22.68 4.82 -4.21
C LYS A 30 22.56 3.66 -3.25
N VAL A 31 22.02 3.97 -2.07
CA VAL A 31 21.51 2.98 -1.15
C VAL A 31 20.67 2.08 -2.03
N PRO A 32 20.98 0.77 -2.10
CA PRO A 32 20.24 -0.10 -2.98
C PRO A 32 18.77 0.06 -2.60
N LYS A 33 17.97 0.51 -3.58
CA LYS A 33 16.52 0.50 -3.48
C LYS A 33 16.17 -0.93 -3.11
N ILE A 34 15.69 -1.14 -1.88
CA ILE A 34 15.11 -2.42 -1.47
C ILE A 34 13.76 -2.46 -2.18
N VAL A 35 13.83 -2.81 -3.46
CA VAL A 35 12.69 -3.11 -4.30
C VAL A 35 12.85 -4.57 -4.59
N ASP A 36 11.91 -5.32 -4.02
CA ASP A 36 11.72 -6.76 -4.09
C ASP A 36 12.39 -7.53 -2.95
N GLU A 37 11.58 -7.76 -1.90
CA GLU A 37 11.85 -8.57 -0.71
C GLU A 37 12.95 -8.01 0.21
N ILE A 38 12.68 -8.03 1.53
CA ILE A 38 13.64 -7.63 2.58
C ILE A 38 14.83 -8.59 2.55
N SER A 39 15.77 -8.38 1.63
CA SER A 39 17.05 -9.08 1.60
C SER A 39 18.00 -8.29 2.49
N ASP A 40 18.28 -8.81 3.68
CA ASP A 40 19.39 -8.29 4.46
C ASP A 40 20.70 -8.95 4.02
N ARG A 41 21.82 -8.41 4.50
CA ARG A 41 23.19 -8.84 4.13
C ARG A 41 23.50 -10.31 4.46
N TYR A 42 22.59 -11.04 5.12
CA TYR A 42 22.79 -12.35 5.71
C TYR A 42 21.77 -13.42 5.25
N GLY A 43 20.75 -13.10 4.45
CA GLY A 43 19.88 -14.13 3.85
C GLY A 43 18.53 -13.65 3.29
N THR A 44 17.86 -14.56 2.59
CA THR A 44 16.52 -14.42 2.00
C THR A 44 15.44 -14.40 3.10
N VAL A 45 14.46 -13.48 3.01
CA VAL A 45 13.22 -13.52 3.82
C VAL A 45 12.17 -14.39 3.14
N VAL A 46 11.19 -14.86 3.91
CA VAL A 46 9.99 -15.50 3.35
C VAL A 46 8.78 -14.72 3.83
N ASN A 47 7.86 -14.42 2.92
CA ASN A 47 6.58 -13.81 3.25
C ASN A 47 5.77 -14.80 4.12
N TYR A 48 5.32 -14.34 5.29
CA TYR A 48 4.57 -15.13 6.25
C TYR A 48 3.32 -15.76 5.64
N ASP A 49 2.73 -15.11 4.64
CA ASP A 49 1.56 -15.64 3.95
C ASP A 49 1.88 -16.90 3.13
N HIS A 50 3.14 -17.13 2.74
CA HIS A 50 3.60 -18.40 2.15
C HIS A 50 3.79 -19.53 3.18
N PHE A 51 3.85 -19.24 4.49
CA PHE A 51 3.82 -20.27 5.53
C PHE A 51 2.41 -20.60 5.99
N LEU A 52 1.39 -19.91 5.45
CA LEU A 52 0.00 -20.29 5.59
C LEU A 52 -0.37 -21.39 4.58
N SER A 53 0.35 -22.52 4.58
CA SER A 53 0.00 -23.68 3.74
C SER A 53 -0.12 -24.97 4.55
N ASP A 54 -1.17 -25.72 4.20
CA ASP A 54 -1.65 -27.01 4.70
C ASP A 54 -2.36 -27.05 6.08
N GLY A 55 -3.64 -26.65 6.06
CA GLY A 55 -4.64 -27.00 7.08
C GLY A 55 -5.18 -25.83 7.91
N MET A 56 -4.58 -24.65 7.82
CA MET A 56 -5.03 -23.47 8.57
C MET A 56 -6.23 -22.81 7.87
N LYS A 57 -7.40 -22.81 8.54
CA LYS A 57 -8.62 -22.18 8.01
C LYS A 57 -8.68 -20.67 8.27
N SER A 58 -8.01 -20.20 9.33
CA SER A 58 -7.96 -18.78 9.68
C SER A 58 -6.67 -18.40 10.41
N LYS A 59 -6.25 -17.14 10.26
CA LYS A 59 -5.13 -16.50 10.96
C LYS A 59 -5.67 -15.32 11.77
N LYS A 60 -5.43 -15.33 13.08
CA LYS A 60 -5.66 -14.16 13.92
C LYS A 60 -4.44 -13.24 13.88
N LEU A 61 -4.64 -11.94 13.64
CA LEU A 61 -3.57 -10.96 13.69
C LEU A 61 -2.97 -10.88 15.11
N THR A 62 -1.64 -10.90 15.17
CA THR A 62 -0.87 -10.65 16.39
C THR A 62 -0.93 -9.16 16.76
N PRO A 63 -0.56 -8.76 17.99
CA PRO A 63 -0.47 -7.33 18.35
C PRO A 63 0.44 -6.53 17.41
N LEU A 64 1.56 -7.13 16.96
CA LEU A 64 2.47 -6.51 15.99
C LEU A 64 1.78 -6.30 14.64
N ASP A 65 1.10 -7.32 14.11
CA ASP A 65 0.38 -7.21 12.84
C ASP A 65 -0.68 -6.11 12.90
N LYS A 66 -1.39 -6.02 14.04
CA LYS A 66 -2.45 -5.04 14.26
C LYS A 66 -1.91 -3.61 14.29
N GLU A 67 -0.83 -3.37 15.02
CA GLU A 67 -0.15 -2.05 15.06
C GLU A 67 0.29 -1.62 13.66
N ASN A 68 0.83 -2.56 12.88
CA ASN A 68 1.26 -2.34 11.51
C ASN A 68 0.08 -2.06 10.57
N LEU A 69 -1.05 -2.76 10.74
CA LEU A 69 -2.28 -2.52 9.97
C LEU A 69 -2.88 -1.15 10.28
N GLU A 70 -2.92 -0.76 11.55
CA GLU A 70 -3.33 0.58 11.99
C GLU A 70 -2.46 1.67 11.37
N ARG A 71 -1.13 1.50 11.40
CA ARG A 71 -0.20 2.43 10.75
C ARG A 71 -0.48 2.53 9.25
N PHE A 72 -0.75 1.41 8.59
CA PHE A 72 -1.00 1.39 7.15
C PHE A 72 -2.33 2.04 6.79
N ILE A 73 -3.41 1.78 7.53
CA ILE A 73 -4.69 2.50 7.39
C ILE A 73 -4.47 4.00 7.62
N GLY A 74 -3.75 4.36 8.69
CA GLY A 74 -3.42 5.74 9.01
C GLY A 74 -2.66 6.45 7.89
N THR A 75 -1.72 5.76 7.24
CA THR A 75 -0.95 6.28 6.10
C THR A 75 -1.84 6.55 4.89
N ASN A 76 -2.76 5.63 4.56
CA ASN A 76 -3.72 5.83 3.48
C ASN A 76 -4.62 7.04 3.75
N LEU A 77 -5.09 7.23 4.99
CA LEU A 77 -5.87 8.41 5.38
C LEU A 77 -5.05 9.72 5.30
N ASP A 78 -3.76 9.66 5.66
CA ASP A 78 -2.85 10.81 5.55
C ASP A 78 -2.59 11.19 4.09
N VAL A 79 -2.47 10.21 3.18
CA VAL A 79 -2.39 10.46 1.72
C VAL A 79 -3.68 11.07 1.19
N LEU A 80 -4.84 10.47 1.52
CA LEU A 80 -6.15 10.95 1.05
C LEU A 80 -6.48 12.36 1.56
N SER A 81 -6.03 12.73 2.75
CA SER A 81 -6.18 14.09 3.29
C SER A 81 -5.17 15.09 2.71
N GLY A 82 -4.20 14.63 1.93
CA GLY A 82 -3.10 15.47 1.41
C GLY A 82 -2.15 15.95 2.51
N LYS A 83 -2.17 15.32 3.69
CA LYS A 83 -1.20 15.58 4.76
C LYS A 83 0.20 15.14 4.35
N VAL A 84 0.26 14.05 3.59
CA VAL A 84 1.48 13.56 2.92
C VAL A 84 1.16 13.34 1.45
N SER A 85 2.14 13.57 0.58
CA SER A 85 2.02 13.18 -0.83
C SER A 85 2.31 11.69 -0.98
N LEU A 86 1.79 11.07 -2.06
CA LEU A 86 2.07 9.68 -2.35
C LEU A 86 3.57 9.45 -2.64
N ASP A 87 4.23 10.42 -3.29
CA ASP A 87 5.67 10.41 -3.52
C ASP A 87 6.47 10.50 -2.22
N ASP A 88 6.03 11.32 -1.26
CA ASP A 88 6.66 11.41 0.06
C ASP A 88 6.63 10.07 0.79
N VAL A 89 5.49 9.36 0.73
CA VAL A 89 5.35 8.05 1.35
C VAL A 89 6.39 7.07 0.79
N GLY A 90 6.46 6.91 -0.53
CA GLY A 90 7.40 5.98 -1.16
C GLY A 90 8.88 6.37 -1.00
N ASN A 91 9.18 7.65 -0.81
CA ASN A 91 10.57 8.12 -0.65
C ASN A 91 11.05 8.14 0.81
N LYS A 92 10.16 8.31 1.78
CA LYS A 92 10.52 8.49 3.20
C LYS A 92 10.24 7.26 4.06
N ASP A 93 9.28 6.43 3.68
CA ASP A 93 8.97 5.19 4.40
C ASP A 93 9.50 3.99 3.63
N ALA A 94 10.67 3.48 4.03
CA ALA A 94 11.29 2.31 3.41
C ALA A 94 10.45 1.02 3.51
N SER A 95 9.42 1.01 4.37
CA SER A 95 8.48 -0.10 4.47
C SER A 95 7.34 -0.03 3.45
N ILE A 96 7.20 1.08 2.70
CA ILE A 96 6.14 1.26 1.71
C ILE A 96 6.73 1.39 0.30
N LYS A 97 6.37 0.46 -0.59
CA LYS A 97 6.59 0.59 -2.03
C LYS A 97 5.33 1.18 -2.66
N VAL A 98 5.50 2.20 -3.50
CA VAL A 98 4.42 2.81 -4.27
C VAL A 98 4.61 2.42 -5.74
N ASP A 99 3.60 1.77 -6.32
CA ASP A 99 3.56 1.42 -7.73
C ASP A 99 2.44 2.21 -8.41
N LEU A 100 2.80 3.09 -9.35
CA LEU A 100 1.86 3.87 -10.13
C LEU A 100 1.55 3.18 -11.46
N PHE A 101 0.27 3.06 -11.81
CA PHE A 101 -0.13 2.44 -13.08
C PHE A 101 -0.14 3.48 -14.20
N VAL A 102 0.93 3.49 -14.99
CA VAL A 102 1.07 4.34 -16.17
C VAL A 102 0.07 3.89 -17.25
N PRO A 103 -0.78 4.78 -17.76
CA PRO A 103 -1.73 4.43 -18.80
C PRO A 103 -1.03 4.08 -20.11
N LYS A 104 -1.71 3.28 -20.96
CA LYS A 104 -1.19 2.90 -22.27
C LYS A 104 -1.02 4.09 -23.22
N ILE A 105 -1.84 5.12 -23.05
CA ILE A 105 -1.79 6.36 -23.83
C ILE A 105 -0.89 7.33 -23.04
N PRO A 106 0.29 7.73 -23.57
CA PRO A 106 1.26 8.52 -22.79
C PRO A 106 0.78 9.89 -22.33
N THR A 107 -0.25 10.44 -22.98
CA THR A 107 -0.86 11.73 -22.61
C THR A 107 -1.92 11.61 -21.54
N ASP A 108 -2.39 10.39 -21.25
CA ASP A 108 -3.39 10.19 -20.22
C ASP A 108 -2.75 10.32 -18.84
N PRO A 109 -3.46 10.90 -17.86
CA PRO A 109 -2.93 11.03 -16.52
C PRO A 109 -2.86 9.67 -15.81
N VAL A 110 -1.85 9.52 -14.95
CA VAL A 110 -1.81 8.42 -13.97
C VAL A 110 -2.92 8.65 -12.94
N VAL A 111 -3.89 7.74 -12.87
CA VAL A 111 -5.09 7.88 -12.03
C VAL A 111 -5.27 6.78 -10.99
N THR A 112 -4.42 5.75 -11.04
CA THR A 112 -4.44 4.62 -10.10
C THR A 112 -3.01 4.23 -9.70
N GLY A 113 -2.85 3.75 -8.48
CA GLY A 113 -1.66 3.08 -8.02
C GLY A 113 -1.94 2.11 -6.88
N THR A 114 -0.91 1.43 -6.43
CA THR A 114 -0.94 0.51 -5.30
C THR A 114 0.16 0.86 -4.30
N LEU A 115 -0.15 0.81 -3.02
CA LEU A 115 0.83 0.89 -1.93
C LEU A 115 1.01 -0.51 -1.35
N TRP A 116 2.27 -0.95 -1.26
CA TRP A 116 2.65 -2.22 -0.64
C TRP A 116 3.42 -1.94 0.64
N TYR A 117 2.81 -2.24 1.79
CA TYR A 117 3.45 -2.14 3.08
C TYR A 117 4.07 -3.47 3.48
N THR A 118 5.34 -3.48 3.85
CA THR A 118 6.05 -4.67 4.34
C THR A 118 6.68 -4.37 5.70
N TYR A 119 6.47 -5.27 6.66
CA TYR A 119 7.04 -5.18 8.01
C TYR A 119 7.71 -6.49 8.42
N ILE A 120 8.68 -6.37 9.32
CA ILE A 120 9.46 -7.52 9.82
C ILE A 120 8.74 -8.12 11.03
N ILE A 121 8.35 -9.38 10.93
CA ILE A 121 7.85 -10.19 12.05
C ILE A 121 9.02 -10.81 12.80
N SER A 122 10.01 -11.34 12.07
CA SER A 122 11.25 -11.89 12.63
C SER A 122 12.43 -11.54 11.74
N ARG A 123 13.55 -11.11 12.34
CA ARG A 123 14.76 -10.79 11.59
C ARG A 123 15.48 -12.07 11.15
N PRO A 124 16.10 -12.09 9.95
CA PRO A 124 16.96 -13.18 9.56
C PRO A 124 18.18 -13.27 10.50
N SER A 125 18.73 -14.47 10.62
CA SER A 125 19.99 -14.77 11.31
C SER A 125 20.86 -15.65 10.42
N GLN A 126 22.12 -15.89 10.79
CA GLN A 126 22.97 -16.85 10.08
C GLN A 126 22.38 -18.27 10.04
N ALA A 127 21.49 -18.62 10.97
CA ALA A 127 20.90 -19.94 11.09
C ALA A 127 19.45 -20.02 10.55
N THR A 128 18.76 -18.90 10.39
CA THR A 128 17.31 -18.88 10.11
C THR A 128 16.92 -17.75 9.16
N ARG A 129 16.02 -18.04 8.22
CA ARG A 129 15.40 -17.01 7.39
C ARG A 129 14.54 -16.06 8.23
N GLY A 130 14.48 -14.81 7.82
CA GLY A 130 13.57 -13.83 8.40
C GLY A 130 12.14 -14.03 7.92
N ILE A 131 11.20 -13.48 8.67
CA ILE A 131 9.76 -13.56 8.41
C ILE A 131 9.22 -12.15 8.27
N VAL A 132 8.46 -11.91 7.21
CA VAL A 132 7.85 -10.60 6.93
C VAL A 132 6.35 -10.74 6.75
N GLY A 133 5.60 -9.74 7.18
CA GLY A 133 4.19 -9.58 6.87
C GLY A 133 3.99 -8.40 5.91
N GLY A 134 2.82 -8.32 5.29
CA GLY A 134 2.51 -7.19 4.43
C GLY A 134 1.02 -6.92 4.29
N PHE A 135 0.73 -5.72 3.80
CA PHE A 135 -0.60 -5.26 3.45
C PHE A 135 -0.52 -4.52 2.11
N SER A 136 -1.59 -4.53 1.34
CA SER A 136 -1.68 -3.76 0.10
C SER A 136 -2.90 -2.85 0.14
N SER A 137 -2.77 -1.68 -0.49
CA SER A 137 -3.90 -0.82 -0.79
C SER A 137 -3.88 -0.36 -2.22
N ASP A 138 -5.05 -0.28 -2.83
CA ASP A 138 -5.21 0.48 -4.07
C ASP A 138 -5.58 1.92 -3.74
N ILE A 139 -5.20 2.84 -4.62
CA ILE A 139 -5.50 4.27 -4.50
C ILE A 139 -5.88 4.84 -5.87
N ASP A 140 -6.96 5.62 -5.90
CA ASP A 140 -7.53 6.17 -7.13
C ASP A 140 -7.83 7.66 -7.03
N ARG A 141 -7.70 8.36 -8.17
CA ARG A 141 -8.15 9.72 -8.40
C ARG A 141 -8.93 9.81 -9.71
N LYS A 142 -9.70 10.89 -9.86
CA LYS A 142 -10.57 11.08 -11.03
C LYS A 142 -9.76 11.39 -12.30
N ASP A 143 -8.72 12.21 -12.17
CA ASP A 143 -7.88 12.72 -13.24
C ASP A 143 -6.52 13.17 -12.67
N GLY A 144 -5.64 13.70 -13.53
CA GLY A 144 -4.26 14.05 -13.17
C GLY A 144 -4.11 15.22 -12.19
N ASP A 145 -5.13 16.08 -12.12
CA ASP A 145 -5.11 17.31 -11.30
C ASP A 145 -5.91 17.13 -10.01
N ALA A 146 -6.84 16.18 -9.98
CA ALA A 146 -7.59 15.83 -8.80
C ALA A 146 -6.69 15.23 -7.69
N PRO A 147 -6.96 15.53 -6.41
CA PRO A 147 -6.33 14.81 -5.32
C PRO A 147 -6.72 13.32 -5.35
N TRP A 148 -5.85 12.47 -4.80
CA TRP A 148 -6.21 11.09 -4.46
C TRP A 148 -7.49 11.08 -3.63
N LYS A 149 -8.48 10.34 -4.12
CA LYS A 149 -9.85 10.43 -3.61
C LYS A 149 -10.32 9.14 -2.96
N TYR A 150 -9.87 7.99 -3.46
CA TYR A 150 -10.31 6.69 -2.97
C TYR A 150 -9.10 5.85 -2.61
N SER A 151 -9.22 5.06 -1.55
CA SER A 151 -8.28 4.01 -1.24
C SER A 151 -9.01 2.82 -0.64
N ASN A 152 -8.47 1.62 -0.83
CA ASN A 152 -9.00 0.44 -0.19
C ASN A 152 -7.89 -0.52 0.26
N ILE A 153 -8.15 -1.26 1.32
CA ILE A 153 -7.26 -2.35 1.79
C ILE A 153 -8.09 -3.62 1.86
N THR A 154 -7.55 -4.72 1.33
CA THR A 154 -8.13 -6.05 1.44
C THR A 154 -7.33 -6.91 2.40
N MET A 155 -8.02 -7.71 3.20
CA MET A 155 -7.44 -8.76 4.04
C MET A 155 -7.65 -10.13 3.40
N SER A 156 -7.49 -10.21 2.08
CA SER A 156 -7.58 -11.46 1.32
C SER A 156 -6.18 -12.00 1.05
N ASN A 157 -5.91 -13.22 1.51
CA ASN A 157 -4.76 -14.00 1.04
C ASN A 157 -5.22 -14.85 -0.18
N SER A 158 -4.36 -15.00 -1.18
CA SER A 158 -4.53 -15.89 -2.34
C SER A 158 -4.90 -17.32 -1.96
N ASP A 159 -4.52 -17.77 -0.76
CA ASP A 159 -4.75 -19.12 -0.25
C ASP A 159 -6.08 -19.31 0.49
N LYS A 160 -7.00 -18.33 0.42
CA LYS A 160 -8.34 -18.36 1.05
C LYS A 160 -8.33 -18.50 2.58
N VAL A 161 -7.19 -18.29 3.23
CA VAL A 161 -7.11 -18.24 4.71
C VAL A 161 -7.83 -16.99 5.21
N GLU A 162 -8.79 -17.18 6.11
CA GLU A 162 -9.51 -16.06 6.69
C GLU A 162 -8.62 -15.28 7.67
N ILE A 163 -8.45 -13.98 7.45
CA ILE A 163 -7.70 -13.12 8.36
C ILE A 163 -8.65 -12.46 9.36
N LEU A 164 -8.47 -12.78 10.65
CA LEU A 164 -9.23 -12.22 11.75
C LEU A 164 -8.45 -11.03 12.34
N THR A 165 -8.89 -9.82 11.99
CA THR A 165 -8.21 -8.57 12.39
C THR A 165 -8.24 -8.32 13.90
N ASN A 166 -9.27 -8.82 14.59
CA ASN A 166 -9.45 -8.71 16.05
C ASN A 166 -9.31 -7.26 16.56
N PHE A 167 -9.89 -6.32 15.81
CA PHE A 167 -9.99 -4.92 16.22
C PHE A 167 -10.94 -4.78 17.41
N GLY A 168 -10.61 -3.86 18.31
CA GLY A 168 -11.49 -3.37 19.37
C GLY A 168 -11.73 -1.86 19.23
N GLN A 169 -12.56 -1.30 20.09
CA GLN A 169 -12.88 0.13 20.10
C GLN A 169 -11.64 1.03 20.08
N ALA A 170 -10.64 0.71 20.90
CA ALA A 170 -9.39 1.46 21.00
C ALA A 170 -8.63 1.58 19.66
N ASP A 171 -8.77 0.61 18.76
CA ASP A 171 -8.07 0.60 17.48
C ASP A 171 -8.72 1.60 16.51
N PHE A 172 -10.05 1.72 16.54
CA PHE A 172 -10.78 2.75 15.80
C PHE A 172 -10.53 4.15 16.37
N GLU A 173 -10.44 4.27 17.70
CA GLU A 173 -10.11 5.53 18.38
C GLU A 173 -8.69 6.02 18.05
N LYS A 174 -7.70 5.11 18.00
CA LYS A 174 -6.33 5.42 17.59
C LYS A 174 -6.23 5.91 16.14
N LEU A 175 -7.15 5.46 15.29
CA LEU A 175 -7.31 5.94 13.91
C LEU A 175 -8.17 7.22 13.81
N GLU A 176 -8.61 7.77 14.94
CA GLU A 176 -9.49 8.95 15.04
C GLU A 176 -10.82 8.75 14.29
N LEU A 177 -11.31 7.51 14.22
CA LEU A 177 -12.53 7.16 13.49
C LEU A 177 -13.75 7.27 14.40
N LYS A 178 -14.72 8.07 13.97
CA LYS A 178 -16.01 8.24 14.64
C LYS A 178 -17.06 7.39 13.95
N PHE A 179 -17.67 6.46 14.69
CA PHE A 179 -18.75 5.63 14.18
C PHE A 179 -19.95 6.48 13.77
N VAL A 180 -20.56 6.15 12.62
CA VAL A 180 -21.75 6.83 12.10
C VAL A 180 -22.95 5.89 12.09
N LYS A 181 -22.81 4.75 11.42
CA LYS A 181 -23.89 3.76 11.29
C LYS A 181 -23.34 2.44 10.80
N LYS A 182 -24.08 1.37 11.10
CA LYS A 182 -23.97 0.09 10.41
C LYS A 182 -25.14 -0.12 9.47
N PHE A 183 -24.93 -0.89 8.42
CA PHE A 183 -25.97 -1.24 7.45
C PHE A 183 -25.63 -2.54 6.73
N LEU A 184 -26.66 -3.24 6.28
CA LEU A 184 -26.52 -4.54 5.62
C LEU A 184 -26.36 -4.37 4.11
N MET A 185 -25.87 -5.42 3.45
CA MET A 185 -25.88 -5.52 1.99
C MET A 185 -27.29 -5.33 1.41
N SER A 186 -28.34 -5.84 2.07
CA SER A 186 -29.73 -5.67 1.65
C SER A 186 -30.16 -4.20 1.59
N ASP A 187 -29.61 -3.33 2.45
CA ASP A 187 -29.89 -1.89 2.44
C ASP A 187 -29.31 -1.19 1.21
N LEU A 188 -28.24 -1.74 0.62
CA LEU A 188 -27.65 -1.23 -0.63
C LEU A 188 -28.48 -1.64 -1.84
N LYS A 189 -29.06 -2.85 -1.80
CA LYS A 189 -29.92 -3.39 -2.86
C LYS A 189 -31.22 -2.61 -3.03
N SER A 190 -31.74 -2.01 -1.96
CA SER A 190 -32.99 -1.25 -1.97
C SER A 190 -32.85 0.20 -2.46
N GLU A 191 -31.67 0.60 -2.96
CA GLU A 191 -31.30 1.97 -3.38
C GLU A 191 -31.39 3.06 -2.31
N THR A 192 -31.75 2.71 -1.07
CA THR A 192 -31.85 3.66 0.05
C THR A 192 -30.49 4.19 0.52
N LYS A 193 -29.38 3.50 0.20
CA LYS A 193 -28.01 3.90 0.54
C LYS A 193 -27.08 3.69 -0.67
N LYS A 194 -26.34 4.73 -1.06
CA LYS A 194 -25.28 4.65 -2.09
C LYS A 194 -23.91 4.53 -1.46
N ILE A 195 -23.12 3.58 -1.95
CA ILE A 195 -21.68 3.50 -1.73
C ILE A 195 -20.99 3.98 -3.00
N ASP A 196 -20.22 5.06 -2.88
CA ASP A 196 -19.31 5.57 -3.90
C ASP A 196 -17.90 5.47 -3.31
N PHE A 197 -17.25 4.30 -3.45
CA PHE A 197 -15.91 4.04 -2.90
C PHE A 197 -14.84 3.81 -3.98
N SER A 198 -15.20 3.97 -5.24
CA SER A 198 -14.27 3.90 -6.36
C SER A 198 -14.88 4.65 -7.55
N PRO A 199 -14.06 5.33 -8.38
CA PRO A 199 -14.56 5.96 -9.59
C PRO A 199 -14.86 4.93 -10.70
N TYR A 200 -14.34 3.70 -10.58
CA TYR A 200 -14.44 2.66 -11.60
C TYR A 200 -15.50 1.61 -11.30
N TYR A 201 -15.84 1.42 -10.02
CA TYR A 201 -16.75 0.39 -9.59
C TYR A 201 -18.09 0.98 -9.16
N ASP A 202 -19.11 0.71 -9.97
CA ASP A 202 -20.49 0.93 -9.55
C ASP A 202 -20.91 -0.20 -8.62
N TYR A 203 -20.64 -0.04 -7.32
CA TYR A 203 -20.97 -1.01 -6.28
C TYR A 203 -22.45 -1.43 -6.25
N ARG A 204 -23.34 -0.64 -6.87
CA ARG A 204 -24.75 -0.99 -7.06
C ARG A 204 -24.93 -2.19 -8.00
N LYS A 205 -24.02 -2.44 -8.94
CA LYS A 205 -24.11 -3.50 -9.95
C LYS A 205 -23.53 -4.85 -9.50
N PHE A 206 -22.80 -4.87 -8.38
CA PHE A 206 -22.11 -6.06 -7.88
C PHE A 206 -23.03 -7.12 -7.26
N HIS A 207 -24.28 -6.77 -6.93
CA HIS A 207 -25.25 -7.74 -6.41
C HIS A 207 -25.57 -8.89 -7.38
N SER A 208 -25.24 -8.73 -8.66
CA SER A 208 -25.52 -9.67 -9.76
C SER A 208 -24.30 -10.45 -10.22
N SER A 209 -23.11 -10.10 -9.73
CA SER A 209 -21.86 -10.75 -10.10
C SER A 209 -21.43 -11.72 -9.01
N ASP A 210 -21.04 -12.95 -9.35
CA ASP A 210 -20.40 -13.94 -8.46
C ASP A 210 -19.07 -13.47 -7.82
N TYR A 211 -18.77 -12.17 -7.88
CA TYR A 211 -17.72 -11.52 -7.12
C TYR A 211 -18.10 -11.51 -5.63
N ASN A 212 -17.78 -12.61 -4.96
CA ASN A 212 -17.84 -12.88 -3.51
C ASN A 212 -16.98 -11.94 -2.62
N TRP A 213 -16.70 -10.72 -3.08
CA TRP A 213 -15.91 -9.70 -2.40
C TRP A 213 -16.78 -8.69 -1.64
N LEU A 214 -18.09 -8.90 -1.66
CA LEU A 214 -19.06 -8.02 -1.05
C LEU A 214 -19.33 -8.41 0.41
N GLY A 215 -19.24 -7.44 1.31
CA GLY A 215 -19.49 -7.67 2.74
C GLY A 215 -20.96 -7.96 3.00
N TYR A 216 -21.25 -8.79 3.98
CA TYR A 216 -22.61 -8.98 4.50
C TYR A 216 -23.11 -7.70 5.18
N ALA A 217 -22.23 -7.07 5.96
CA ALA A 217 -22.50 -5.84 6.68
C ALA A 217 -21.37 -4.82 6.52
N PHE A 218 -21.71 -3.56 6.71
CA PHE A 218 -20.81 -2.42 6.56
C PHE A 218 -20.92 -1.52 7.78
N TYR A 219 -19.76 -1.08 8.28
CA TYR A 219 -19.65 -0.16 9.40
C TYR A 219 -19.04 1.12 8.88
N LYS A 220 -19.84 2.19 8.82
CA LYS A 220 -19.41 3.51 8.35
C LYS A 220 -18.87 4.33 9.52
N PHE A 221 -17.70 4.88 9.29
CA PHE A 221 -17.00 5.83 10.14
C PHE A 221 -16.71 7.11 9.36
N THR A 222 -16.40 8.16 10.11
CA THR A 222 -15.87 9.42 9.58
C THR A 222 -14.69 9.88 10.40
N THR A 223 -13.80 10.64 9.78
CA THR A 223 -12.73 11.36 10.47
C THR A 223 -12.43 12.65 9.72
N VAL A 224 -11.64 13.54 10.31
CA VAL A 224 -11.15 14.76 9.65
C VAL A 224 -9.65 14.81 9.88
N LYS A 225 -8.88 14.79 8.80
CA LYS A 225 -7.42 14.92 8.84
C LYS A 225 -7.00 16.03 7.91
N ASN A 226 -6.04 16.87 8.34
CA ASN A 226 -5.58 18.01 7.56
C ASN A 226 -6.74 18.89 7.03
N SER A 227 -7.76 19.13 7.87
CA SER A 227 -9.00 19.84 7.53
C SER A 227 -9.84 19.22 6.40
N VAL A 228 -9.55 17.98 5.99
CA VAL A 228 -10.26 17.24 4.96
C VAL A 228 -11.12 16.15 5.62
N PRO A 229 -12.46 16.17 5.41
CA PRO A 229 -13.33 15.10 5.87
C PRO A 229 -13.08 13.82 5.08
N LEU A 230 -13.08 12.69 5.79
CA LEU A 230 -12.86 11.36 5.25
C LEU A 230 -13.99 10.43 5.69
N THR A 231 -14.52 9.64 4.76
CA THR A 231 -15.40 8.50 5.07
C THR A 231 -14.57 7.22 5.03
N VAL A 232 -14.75 6.36 6.04
CA VAL A 232 -14.12 5.04 6.11
C VAL A 232 -15.20 3.99 6.34
N VAL A 233 -15.22 2.92 5.55
CA VAL A 233 -16.21 1.85 5.67
C VAL A 233 -15.53 0.50 5.73
N PHE A 234 -15.74 -0.21 6.84
CA PHE A 234 -15.27 -1.58 7.01
C PHE A 234 -16.37 -2.55 6.59
N ALA A 235 -16.04 -3.48 5.71
CA ALA A 235 -16.90 -4.56 5.28
C ALA A 235 -16.59 -5.85 6.06
N VAL A 236 -17.66 -6.52 6.48
CA VAL A 236 -17.64 -7.68 7.37
C VAL A 236 -18.39 -8.83 6.71
N LYS A 237 -17.88 -10.06 6.85
CA LYS A 237 -18.55 -11.28 6.38
C LYS A 237 -19.71 -11.65 7.30
N GLU A 238 -20.64 -12.47 6.83
CA GLU A 238 -21.84 -12.83 7.58
C GLU A 238 -21.53 -13.51 8.91
N ASP A 239 -20.61 -14.46 8.91
CA ASP A 239 -20.14 -15.20 10.09
C ASP A 239 -19.35 -14.35 11.10
N GLN A 240 -18.90 -13.16 10.67
CA GLN A 240 -18.20 -12.19 11.52
C GLN A 240 -19.09 -11.02 11.96
N TYR A 241 -20.33 -10.96 11.47
CA TYR A 241 -21.27 -9.88 11.77
C TYR A 241 -21.91 -10.07 13.15
N SER A 242 -22.13 -8.96 13.86
CA SER A 242 -22.95 -8.94 15.07
C SER A 242 -23.88 -7.73 15.11
N GLU A 243 -25.17 -8.01 15.31
CA GLU A 243 -26.23 -7.00 15.46
C GLU A 243 -26.10 -6.22 16.78
N HIS A 244 -25.39 -6.74 17.78
CA HIS A 244 -25.23 -6.06 19.08
C HIS A 244 -23.96 -5.22 19.17
N GLU A 245 -22.98 -5.50 18.31
CA GLU A 245 -21.72 -4.77 18.32
C GLU A 245 -21.83 -3.44 17.55
N THR A 246 -21.21 -2.41 18.11
CA THR A 246 -21.07 -1.09 17.45
C THR A 246 -19.88 -1.08 16.50
N TYR A 247 -18.80 -1.79 16.84
CA TYR A 247 -17.56 -1.83 16.07
C TYR A 247 -17.32 -3.22 15.49
N PRO A 248 -16.83 -3.34 14.24
CA PRO A 248 -16.54 -4.64 13.67
C PRO A 248 -15.24 -5.20 14.24
N LYS A 249 -15.32 -6.36 14.90
CA LYS A 249 -14.13 -7.04 15.44
C LYS A 249 -13.23 -7.59 14.33
N ASN A 250 -13.83 -8.24 13.34
CA ASN A 250 -13.14 -8.79 12.19
C ASN A 250 -13.74 -8.17 10.93
N TRP A 251 -12.88 -7.73 10.02
CA TRP A 251 -13.27 -7.13 8.75
C TRP A 251 -12.30 -7.61 7.68
N PHE A 252 -12.77 -7.73 6.45
CA PHE A 252 -11.97 -8.28 5.36
C PHE A 252 -11.66 -7.27 4.26
N TYR A 253 -12.34 -6.13 4.29
CA TYR A 253 -12.12 -5.04 3.36
C TYR A 253 -12.40 -3.72 4.06
N VAL A 254 -11.58 -2.71 3.80
CA VAL A 254 -11.85 -1.33 4.21
C VAL A 254 -11.78 -0.41 3.01
N TYR A 255 -12.80 0.42 2.89
CA TYR A 255 -12.92 1.46 1.87
C TYR A 255 -12.70 2.82 2.52
N MET A 256 -11.93 3.69 1.87
CA MET A 256 -11.62 5.01 2.34
C MET A 256 -11.88 6.02 1.23
N LYS A 257 -12.51 7.14 1.57
CA LYS A 257 -12.86 8.19 0.63
C LYS A 257 -12.55 9.57 1.21
N ARG A 258 -11.88 10.39 0.39
CA ARG A 258 -11.81 11.84 0.51
C ARG A 258 -13.15 12.47 0.15
N GLU A 259 -13.76 13.17 1.09
CA GLU A 259 -14.92 14.00 0.81
C GLU A 259 -14.48 15.35 0.23
N SER A 260 -15.29 15.86 -0.70
CA SER A 260 -15.11 17.13 -1.40
C SER A 260 -15.67 18.30 -0.60
#